data_AF-A0A818CX32-F1
#
_entry.id   AF-A0A818CX32-F1
#
_cell.length_a   1.000
_cell.length_b   1.000
_cell.length_c   1.000
_cell.angle_alpha   90.00
_cell.angle_beta   90.00
_cell.angle_gamma   90.00
#
_symmetry.space_group_name_H-M   'P 1'
#
loop_
_entity.id
_entity.type
_entity.pdbx_description
1 polymer ?
#
loop_
_entity_poly.entity_id
_entity_poly.type
_entity_poly.pdbx_seq_one_letter_code
_entity_poly.pdbx_strand_id
1 'polypeptide(L)'
;MISPKLPTPTYFLFEKSNGKSVWFDSGAAFPIAGEVVEVTRNRISIKSLVNGKTFVFGIDETNRFGIRIPLPPEGVNDMITMSDLSEASILWNIKVRYDHRQFYVGFKKEKKNFLLKKKELL
;
A
#
# COMPACT_ATOMS: atom_id res chain seq x y z
N MET A 1 16.92 35.61 1.83
CA MET A 1 16.92 34.29 1.16
C MET A 1 15.69 33.54 1.63
N ILE A 2 14.73 33.30 0.74
CA ILE A 2 13.48 32.60 1.07
C ILE A 2 13.75 31.12 0.82
N SER A 3 13.83 30.32 1.89
CA SER A 3 13.90 28.86 1.78
C SER A 3 12.68 28.36 1.00
N PRO A 4 12.84 27.46 0.00
CA PRO A 4 11.71 26.94 -0.73
C PRO A 4 10.78 26.19 0.24
N LYS A 5 9.52 26.60 0.23
CA LYS A 5 8.47 25.99 1.06
C LYS A 5 8.25 24.56 0.53
N LEU A 6 8.75 23.57 1.27
CA LEU A 6 8.57 22.14 0.96
C LEU A 6 7.07 21.83 0.78
N PRO A 7 6.69 20.95 -0.17
CA PRO A 7 5.30 20.50 -0.32
C PRO A 7 4.86 19.86 1.00
N THR A 8 4.03 20.61 1.71
CA THR A 8 3.73 20.45 3.13
C THR A 8 2.78 19.29 3.49
N PRO A 9 2.18 18.47 2.60
CA PRO A 9 1.44 17.28 3.04
C PRO A 9 2.32 16.04 3.26
N THR A 10 3.32 15.82 2.40
CA THR A 10 3.93 14.49 2.26
C THR A 10 5.05 14.22 3.27
N TYR A 11 5.81 15.24 3.65
CA TYR A 11 6.82 15.14 4.71
C TYR A 11 6.19 14.70 6.05
N PHE A 12 5.06 15.30 6.45
CA PHE A 12 4.40 14.97 7.71
C PHE A 12 3.84 13.54 7.77
N LEU A 13 3.50 12.94 6.61
CA LEU A 13 3.10 11.54 6.54
C LEU A 13 4.29 10.60 6.82
N PHE A 14 5.50 10.97 6.38
CA PHE A 14 6.70 10.14 6.53
C PHE A 14 7.54 10.44 7.78
N GLU A 15 7.45 11.63 8.38
CA GLU A 15 8.22 11.98 9.58
C GLU A 15 7.95 11.03 10.77
N LYS A 16 6.73 10.50 10.88
CA LYS A 16 6.35 9.47 11.87
C LYS A 16 6.38 8.05 11.31
N SER A 17 7.13 7.81 10.24
CA SER A 17 7.13 6.53 9.53
C SER A 17 8.34 5.66 9.78
N ASN A 18 9.32 6.07 10.58
CA ASN A 18 10.40 5.17 11.01
C ASN A 18 9.82 3.88 11.61
N GLY A 19 10.31 2.74 11.15
CA GLY A 19 9.83 1.41 11.51
C GLY A 19 8.54 0.97 10.81
N LYS A 20 7.92 1.80 9.96
CA LYS A 20 6.71 1.41 9.22
C LYS A 20 7.05 0.62 7.97
N SER A 21 6.20 -0.36 7.69
CA SER A 21 6.27 -1.13 6.45
C SER A 21 5.67 -0.33 5.30
N VAL A 22 6.35 -0.37 4.16
CA VAL A 22 5.96 0.34 2.93
C VAL A 22 6.12 -0.57 1.72
N TRP A 23 5.31 -0.32 0.71
CA TRP A 23 5.58 -0.71 -0.66
C TRP A 23 6.43 0.38 -1.31
N PHE A 24 7.48 0.00 -2.03
CA PHE A 24 8.29 0.97 -2.75
C PHE A 24 8.75 0.45 -4.11
N ASP A 25 8.89 1.36 -5.06
CA ASP A 25 9.49 1.08 -6.35
C ASP A 25 11.03 1.10 -6.26
N SER A 26 11.64 -0.07 -6.45
CA SER A 26 13.10 -0.26 -6.45
C SER A 26 13.73 -0.13 -7.84
N GLY A 27 12.96 0.18 -8.88
CA GLY A 27 13.32 0.04 -10.29
C GLY A 27 13.10 -1.38 -10.83
N ALA A 28 12.45 -2.25 -10.05
CA ALA A 28 12.01 -3.57 -10.49
C ALA A 28 10.69 -3.50 -11.26
N ALA A 29 10.24 -4.60 -11.85
CA ALA A 29 8.98 -4.66 -12.59
C ALA A 29 7.73 -4.45 -11.70
N PHE A 30 7.86 -4.57 -10.38
CA PHE A 30 6.76 -4.40 -9.43
C PHE A 30 7.27 -3.81 -8.10
N PRO A 31 6.41 -3.11 -7.33
CA PRO A 31 6.77 -2.59 -6.01
C PRO A 31 7.13 -3.72 -5.04
N ILE A 32 8.15 -3.50 -4.22
CA ILE A 32 8.62 -4.47 -3.23
C ILE A 32 8.40 -3.98 -1.81
N ALA A 33 8.38 -4.93 -0.86
CA ALA A 33 8.18 -4.62 0.55
C ALA A 33 9.46 -4.05 1.17
N GLY A 34 9.32 -2.99 1.94
CA GLY A 34 10.39 -2.35 2.69
C GLY A 34 9.95 -1.88 4.06
N GLU A 35 10.93 -1.47 4.85
CA GLU A 35 10.76 -0.79 6.13
C GLU A 35 11.48 0.55 6.05
N VAL A 36 10.80 1.63 6.45
CA VAL A 36 11.41 2.95 6.54
C VAL A 36 12.36 2.96 7.73
N VAL A 37 13.65 3.13 7.46
CA VAL A 37 14.69 3.11 8.50
C VAL A 37 14.95 4.52 9.02
N GLU A 38 14.97 5.49 8.11
CA GLU A 38 15.31 6.87 8.43
C GLU A 38 14.58 7.83 7.51
N VAL A 39 14.04 8.90 8.10
CA VAL A 39 13.49 10.04 7.36
C VAL A 39 14.21 11.29 7.82
N THR A 40 14.83 11.99 6.88
CA THR A 40 15.40 13.31 7.10
C THR A 40 14.68 14.34 6.24
N ARG A 41 15.02 15.62 6.37
CA ARG A 41 14.38 16.71 5.60
C ARG A 41 14.44 16.52 4.08
N ASN A 42 15.47 15.83 3.56
CA ASN A 42 15.72 15.77 2.12
C ASN A 42 15.77 14.34 1.56
N ARG A 43 15.74 13.32 2.42
CA ARG A 43 15.86 11.92 1.99
C ARG A 43 15.07 10.97 2.88
N ILE A 44 14.64 9.87 2.28
CA ILE A 44 13.99 8.73 2.92
C ILE A 44 14.86 7.50 2.64
N SER A 45 15.22 6.77 3.70
CA SER A 45 15.98 5.52 3.62
C SER A 45 15.05 4.36 3.92
N ILE A 46 14.97 3.41 2.99
CA ILE A 46 14.11 2.22 3.08
C ILE A 46 14.98 0.97 2.98
N LYS A 47 14.85 0.06 3.95
CA LYS A 47 15.46 -1.27 3.88
C LYS A 47 14.49 -2.24 3.25
N SER A 48 14.91 -2.87 2.17
CA SER A 48 14.15 -3.94 1.51
C SER A 48 13.99 -5.13 2.44
N LEU A 49 12.75 -5.62 2.59
CA LEU A 49 12.46 -6.86 3.31
C LEU A 49 12.74 -8.11 2.46
N VAL A 50 12.95 -7.95 1.15
CA VAL A 50 13.22 -9.06 0.22
C VAL A 50 14.68 -9.48 0.26
N ASN A 51 15.60 -8.50 0.28
CA ASN A 51 17.04 -8.76 0.16
C ASN A 51 17.90 -8.00 1.19
N GLY A 52 17.28 -7.25 2.11
CA GLY A 52 17.99 -6.49 3.16
C GLY A 52 18.73 -5.25 2.67
N LYS A 53 18.74 -4.95 1.36
CA LYS A 53 19.42 -3.79 0.78
C LYS A 53 18.70 -2.49 1.17
N THR A 54 19.47 -1.48 1.56
CA THR A 54 18.95 -0.13 1.81
C THR A 54 18.95 0.70 0.53
N PHE A 55 17.82 1.34 0.28
CA PHE A 55 17.60 2.29 -0.82
C PHE A 55 17.39 3.68 -0.22
N VAL A 56 17.95 4.70 -0.87
CA VAL A 56 17.84 6.09 -0.44
C VAL A 56 17.18 6.87 -1.56
N PHE A 57 16.14 7.60 -1.22
CA PHE A 57 15.33 8.37 -2.16
C PHE A 57 15.25 9.83 -1.75
N GLY A 58 15.06 10.73 -2.72
CA GLY A 58 14.74 12.12 -2.44
C GLY A 58 13.37 12.29 -1.79
N ILE A 59 13.19 13.35 -1.00
CA ILE A 59 11.88 13.67 -0.37
C ILE A 59 10.80 14.03 -1.41
N ASP A 60 11.21 14.39 -2.62
CA ASP A 60 10.38 14.65 -3.78
C ASP A 60 9.89 13.36 -4.47
N GLU A 61 10.55 12.22 -4.25
CA GLU A 61 10.18 10.91 -4.82
C GLU A 61 9.09 10.17 -4.01
N THR A 62 8.28 10.90 -3.24
CA THR A 62 7.28 10.31 -2.34
C THR A 62 6.16 9.53 -3.05
N ASN A 63 5.95 9.80 -4.34
CA ASN A 63 5.03 9.05 -5.20
C ASN A 63 5.48 7.60 -5.44
N ARG A 64 6.73 7.25 -5.15
CA ARG A 64 7.27 5.89 -5.31
C ARG A 64 6.97 4.99 -4.11
N PHE A 65 6.30 5.51 -3.09
CA PHE A 65 6.01 4.79 -1.85
C PHE A 65 4.51 4.68 -1.61
N GLY A 66 4.09 3.52 -1.13
CA GLY A 66 2.75 3.28 -0.59
C GLY A 66 2.84 2.71 0.82
N ILE A 67 1.88 3.05 1.68
CA ILE A 67 1.77 2.39 2.99
C ILE A 67 1.49 0.90 2.75
N ARG A 68 2.20 0.01 3.44
CA ARG A 68 1.95 -1.42 3.39
C ARG A 68 1.22 -1.84 4.65
N ILE A 69 0.02 -2.39 4.49
CA ILE A 69 -0.71 -3.00 5.59
C ILE A 69 -0.44 -4.50 5.57
N PRO A 70 0.01 -5.11 6.69
CA PRO A 70 0.22 -6.55 6.76
C PRO A 70 -1.08 -7.30 6.44
N LEU A 71 -1.00 -8.28 5.54
CA LEU A 71 -2.11 -9.17 5.24
C LEU A 71 -2.22 -10.27 6.31
N PRO A 72 -3.42 -10.85 6.51
CA PRO A 72 -3.57 -12.10 7.24
C PRO A 72 -2.70 -13.22 6.63
N PRO A 73 -2.33 -14.26 7.42
CA PRO A 73 -1.52 -15.38 6.92
C PRO A 73 -2.08 -16.05 5.66
N GLU A 74 -3.41 -16.18 5.58
CA GLU A 74 -4.13 -16.79 4.44
C GLU A 74 -4.49 -15.79 3.33
N GLY A 75 -4.10 -14.53 3.48
CA GLY A 75 -4.56 -13.42 2.65
C GLY A 75 -6.04 -13.08 2.88
N VAL A 76 -6.56 -12.18 2.05
CA VAL A 76 -7.91 -11.64 2.08
C VAL A 76 -8.68 -12.17 0.87
N ASN A 77 -9.79 -12.86 1.12
CA ASN A 77 -10.60 -13.43 0.04
C ASN A 77 -11.33 -12.34 -0.78
N ASP A 78 -12.01 -11.42 -0.09
CA ASP A 78 -12.70 -10.31 -0.75
C ASP A 78 -11.80 -9.09 -0.78
N MET A 79 -11.06 -8.90 -1.88
CA MET A 79 -9.99 -7.91 -1.95
C MET A 79 -10.49 -6.47 -1.83
N ILE A 80 -11.78 -6.21 -2.06
CA ILE A 80 -12.36 -4.88 -1.83
C ILE A 80 -12.44 -4.49 -0.35
N THR A 81 -12.27 -5.46 0.56
CA THR A 81 -12.24 -5.22 2.01
C THR A 81 -10.84 -4.91 2.54
N MET A 82 -9.82 -5.01 1.68
CA MET A 82 -8.45 -4.65 2.04
C MET A 82 -8.37 -3.16 2.39
N SER A 83 -7.69 -2.86 3.48
CA SER A 83 -7.48 -1.50 3.96
C SER A 83 -6.52 -0.69 3.08
N ASP A 84 -5.69 -1.36 2.28
CA ASP A 84 -4.82 -0.76 1.26
C ASP A 84 -5.11 -1.33 -0.14
N LEU A 85 -6.00 -0.67 -0.89
CA LEU A 85 -6.29 -1.01 -2.28
C LEU A 85 -5.22 -0.43 -3.23
N SER A 86 -4.02 -1.00 -3.18
CA SER A 86 -2.92 -0.70 -4.12
C SER A 86 -2.59 -1.89 -5.00
N GLU A 87 -2.00 -1.65 -6.18
CA GLU A 87 -1.53 -2.72 -7.07
C GLU A 87 -0.59 -3.68 -6.34
N ALA A 88 0.37 -3.15 -5.56
CA ALA A 88 1.31 -3.94 -4.79
C ALA A 88 0.61 -4.83 -3.76
N SER A 89 -0.37 -4.29 -3.04
CA SER A 89 -1.14 -5.03 -2.03
C SER A 89 -1.98 -6.14 -2.66
N ILE A 90 -2.60 -5.87 -3.81
CA ILE A 90 -3.39 -6.86 -4.57
C ILE A 90 -2.49 -8.00 -5.06
N LEU A 91 -1.36 -7.68 -5.70
CA LEU A 91 -0.41 -8.70 -6.18
C LEU A 91 0.14 -9.54 -5.03
N TRP A 92 0.46 -8.91 -3.91
CA TRP A 92 0.91 -9.62 -2.72
C TRP A 92 -0.18 -10.55 -2.17
N ASN A 93 -1.43 -10.09 -2.13
CA ASN A 93 -2.56 -10.90 -1.69
C ASN A 93 -2.78 -12.12 -2.59
N ILE A 94 -2.70 -11.93 -3.91
CA ILE A 94 -2.80 -13.02 -4.89
C ILE A 94 -1.69 -14.04 -4.65
N LYS A 95 -0.44 -13.58 -4.46
CA LYS A 95 0.70 -14.46 -4.15
C LYS A 95 0.44 -15.28 -2.89
N VAL A 96 0.08 -14.63 -1.78
CA VAL A 96 -0.20 -15.32 -0.51
C VAL A 96 -1.29 -16.39 -0.70
N ARG A 97 -2.40 -16.03 -1.33
CA ARG A 97 -3.50 -16.98 -1.58
C ARG A 97 -3.08 -18.12 -2.51
N TYR A 98 -2.24 -17.85 -3.51
CA TYR A 98 -1.69 -18.86 -4.40
C TYR A 98 -0.80 -19.86 -3.65
N ASP A 99 0.11 -19.37 -2.79
CA ASP A 99 0.97 -20.20 -1.94
C ASP A 99 0.14 -21.12 -1.03
N HIS A 100 -1.05 -20.67 -0.63
CA HIS A 100 -2.03 -21.42 0.17
C HIS A 100 -3.06 -22.22 -0.66
N ARG A 101 -2.89 -22.33 -1.99
CA ARG A 101 -3.79 -23.03 -2.93
C ARG A 101 -5.25 -22.52 -2.90
N GLN A 102 -5.44 -21.26 -2.56
CA GLN A 102 -6.74 -20.57 -2.55
C GLN A 102 -6.93 -19.77 -3.84
N PHE A 103 -7.22 -20.47 -4.95
CA PHE A 103 -7.22 -19.88 -6.30
C PHE A 103 -8.33 -18.86 -6.57
N TYR A 104 -9.45 -18.96 -5.87
CA TYR A 104 -10.57 -18.04 -6.04
C TYR A 104 -10.40 -16.82 -5.12
N VAL A 105 -10.53 -15.66 -5.74
CA VAL A 105 -10.57 -14.35 -5.08
C VAL A 105 -11.88 -13.66 -5.43
N GLY A 106 -12.53 -13.09 -4.42
CA GLY A 106 -13.74 -12.30 -4.58
C GLY A 106 -13.42 -10.83 -4.87
N PHE A 107 -14.17 -10.26 -5.81
CA PHE A 107 -14.38 -8.82 -5.90
C PHE A 107 -15.88 -8.58 -5.80
N LYS A 108 -16.46 -8.72 -4.59
CA LYS A 108 -17.91 -8.58 -4.45
C LYS A 108 -18.29 -7.11 -4.38
N LYS A 109 -18.83 -6.56 -5.48
CA LYS A 109 -19.62 -5.34 -5.38
C LYS A 109 -20.96 -5.72 -4.74
N GLU A 110 -21.17 -5.36 -3.47
CA GLU A 110 -22.50 -5.47 -2.86
C GLU A 110 -23.52 -4.74 -3.75
N LYS A 111 -24.45 -5.48 -4.36
CA LYS A 111 -25.69 -4.89 -4.88
C LYS A 111 -26.52 -4.47 -3.67
N LYS A 112 -26.27 -3.29 -3.10
CA LYS A 112 -27.19 -2.70 -2.11
C LYS A 112 -28.55 -2.50 -2.77
N ASN A 113 -29.49 -3.38 -2.40
CA ASN A 113 -30.95 -3.26 -2.46
C ASN A 113 -31.55 -2.37 -3.56
N PHE A 114 -31.68 -2.89 -4.79
CA PHE A 114 -32.58 -2.30 -5.80
C PHE A 114 -34.03 -2.83 -5.71
N LEU A 115 -34.33 -3.73 -4.75
CA LEU A 115 -35.63 -4.39 -4.62
C LEU A 115 -36.58 -3.79 -3.57
N LEU A 116 -36.23 -2.67 -2.94
CA LEU A 116 -37.07 -2.03 -1.92
C LEU A 116 -37.99 -0.90 -2.43
N LYS A 117 -38.02 -0.59 -3.74
CA LYS A 117 -38.89 0.48 -4.28
C LYS A 117 -40.10 0.02 -5.09
N LYS A 118 -40.38 -1.28 -5.21
CA LYS A 118 -41.52 -1.79 -6.00
C LYS A 118 -42.72 -2.28 -5.18
N LYS A 119 -42.75 -2.01 -3.86
CA LYS A 119 -43.88 -2.36 -2.97
C LYS A 119 -44.65 -1.17 -2.39
N GLU A 120 -44.33 0.07 -2.77
CA GLU A 120 -45.05 1.28 -2.32
C GLU A 120 -45.93 1.92 -3.42
N LEU A 121 -46.28 1.18 -4.47
CA LEU A 121 -47.23 1.61 -5.49
C LEU A 121 -48.32 0.54 -5.66
N LEU A 122 -49.05 0.29 -4.56
CA LEU A 122 -50.42 -0.22 -4.57
C LEU A 122 -51.35 0.94 -4.18
#